data_AF-A0A7V7NY33-F1
#
_entry.id   AF-A0A7V7NY33-F1
#
_cell.length_a   1.000
_cell.length_b   1.000
_cell.length_c   1.000
_cell.angle_alpha   90.00
_cell.angle_beta   90.00
_cell.angle_gamma   90.00
#
_symmetry.space_group_name_H-M   'P 1'
#
loop_
_entity.id
_entity.type
_entity.pdbx_description
1 polymer ?
#
loop_
_entity_poly.entity_id
_entity_poly.type
_entity_poly.pdbx_seq_one_letter_code
_entity_poly.pdbx_strand_id
1 'polypeptide(L)'
;AGVVPVMIVLYIISNVAVLVVFADRLPDAIALIFTDAFSGSAAAGGFLGSSIILAVQMGVARGIFSNESGLGTGAIAAAAAKTDKPVRQAMVSMTQTFLDTLVMVTFTALAIIVTGAWTQEGLKGAPMTAWALEQGLGGGWGIYTVTIGVLVYAFTTILGWSYYGERCMERLMGRVAVMPYRLIFSVVVFVGAVTSLEVVWTFSDIANGLMALPNLIGLLLLSGIVVKETRDYMSRKNWKTED
;
A
#
# COMPACT_ATOMS: atom_id res chain seq x y z
N ALA A 1 -15.70 0.65 -11.41
CA ALA A 1 -14.81 -0.51 -11.62
C ALA A 1 -13.72 -0.24 -12.67
N GLY A 2 -14.01 0.35 -13.83
CA GLY A 2 -13.02 0.52 -14.91
C GLY A 2 -11.93 1.59 -14.71
N VAL A 3 -12.05 2.49 -13.74
CA VAL A 3 -11.10 3.60 -13.57
C VAL A 3 -9.76 3.14 -12.98
N VAL A 4 -9.79 2.21 -12.03
CA VAL A 4 -8.58 1.75 -11.30
C VAL A 4 -7.59 1.04 -12.23
N PRO A 5 -7.99 0.08 -13.09
CA PRO A 5 -7.03 -0.58 -13.99
C PRO A 5 -6.38 0.37 -14.99
N VAL A 6 -7.16 1.30 -15.57
CA VAL A 6 -6.65 2.28 -16.54
C VAL A 6 -5.60 3.17 -15.89
N MET A 7 -5.88 3.66 -14.67
CA MET A 7 -4.95 4.50 -13.93
C MET A 7 -3.65 3.75 -13.57
N ILE A 8 -3.75 2.50 -13.11
CA ILE A 8 -2.57 1.67 -12.79
C ILE A 8 -1.68 1.54 -14.02
N VAL A 9 -2.26 1.19 -15.17
CA VAL A 9 -1.51 1.04 -16.42
C VAL A 9 -0.84 2.34 -16.84
N LEU A 10 -1.56 3.46 -16.84
CA LEU A 10 -1.00 4.77 -17.20
C LEU A 10 0.14 5.16 -16.25
N TYR A 11 -0.04 4.94 -14.95
CA TYR A 11 0.95 5.28 -13.95
C TYR A 11 2.21 4.40 -14.08
N ILE A 12 2.07 3.11 -14.35
CA ILE A 12 3.21 2.21 -14.64
C ILE A 12 3.93 2.68 -15.89
N ILE A 13 3.21 2.98 -16.99
CA ILE A 13 3.82 3.46 -18.23
C ILE A 13 4.63 4.74 -17.98
N SER A 14 4.08 5.68 -17.22
CA SER A 14 4.77 6.91 -16.85
C SER A 14 6.07 6.64 -16.07
N ASN A 15 6.04 5.75 -15.10
CA ASN A 15 7.26 5.38 -14.36
C ASN A 15 8.26 4.65 -15.25
N VAL A 16 7.82 3.70 -16.07
CA VAL A 16 8.68 2.99 -17.02
C VAL A 16 9.35 3.96 -17.99
N ALA A 17 8.62 4.95 -18.50
CA ALA A 17 9.18 5.98 -19.38
C ALA A 17 10.30 6.77 -18.67
N VAL A 18 10.10 7.18 -17.41
CA VAL A 18 11.14 7.82 -16.59
C VAL A 18 12.35 6.88 -16.43
N LEU A 19 12.13 5.61 -16.09
CA LEU A 19 13.22 4.65 -15.91
C LEU A 19 14.01 4.38 -17.21
N VAL A 20 13.36 4.46 -18.37
CA VAL A 20 14.04 4.35 -19.68
C VAL A 20 14.90 5.59 -19.94
N VAL A 21 14.42 6.79 -19.59
CA VAL A 21 15.18 8.03 -19.74
C VAL A 21 16.42 8.05 -18.84
N PHE A 22 16.34 7.49 -17.63
CA PHE A 22 17.42 7.41 -16.65
C PHE A 22 17.99 5.98 -16.51
N ALA A 23 17.97 5.19 -17.57
CA ALA A 23 18.36 3.78 -17.53
C ALA A 23 19.82 3.56 -17.13
N ASP A 24 20.69 4.53 -17.44
CA ASP A 24 22.09 4.56 -17.05
C ASP A 24 22.30 4.57 -15.53
N ARG A 25 21.35 5.16 -14.79
CA ARG A 25 21.40 5.30 -13.32
C ARG A 25 20.72 4.16 -12.57
N LEU A 26 20.01 3.28 -13.28
CA LEU A 26 19.25 2.20 -12.67
C LEU A 26 20.13 1.21 -11.86
N PRO A 27 21.33 0.81 -12.33
CA PRO A 27 22.22 -0.04 -11.53
C PRO A 27 22.61 0.62 -10.21
N ASP A 28 22.96 1.91 -10.24
CA ASP A 28 23.35 2.67 -9.05
C ASP A 28 22.17 2.85 -8.10
N ALA A 29 20.96 3.07 -8.61
CA ALA A 29 19.75 3.17 -7.78
C ALA A 29 19.45 1.85 -7.05
N ILE A 30 19.58 0.72 -7.73
CA ILE A 30 19.41 -0.60 -7.11
C ILE A 30 20.52 -0.84 -6.08
N ALA A 31 21.77 -0.56 -6.43
CA ALA A 31 22.90 -0.68 -5.52
C ALA A 31 22.66 0.17 -4.26
N LEU A 32 22.22 1.42 -4.41
CA LEU A 32 21.90 2.32 -3.31
C LEU A 32 20.83 1.75 -2.36
N ILE A 33 19.76 1.16 -2.91
CA ILE A 33 18.72 0.53 -2.08
C ILE A 33 19.32 -0.57 -1.20
N PHE A 34 20.15 -1.44 -1.78
CA PHE A 34 20.76 -2.54 -1.03
C PHE A 34 21.89 -2.07 -0.12
N THR A 35 22.68 -1.07 -0.51
CA THR A 35 23.68 -0.51 0.39
C THR A 35 22.96 0.15 1.55
N ASP A 36 22.11 1.14 1.35
CA ASP A 36 21.54 1.90 2.47
C ASP A 36 20.62 1.07 3.38
N ALA A 37 19.95 0.05 2.84
CA ALA A 37 19.15 -0.87 3.64
C ALA A 37 20.00 -1.80 4.52
N PHE A 38 21.24 -2.10 4.12
CA PHE A 38 22.12 -3.09 4.78
C PHE A 38 23.48 -2.53 5.24
N SER A 39 23.79 -1.25 4.97
CA SER A 39 25.06 -0.56 5.25
C SER A 39 24.93 0.33 6.47
N GLY A 40 24.57 -0.28 7.59
CA GLY A 40 25.13 0.10 8.87
C GLY A 40 26.30 -0.86 9.11
N SER A 41 27.53 -0.37 9.07
CA SER A 41 28.73 -1.21 9.23
C SER A 41 28.54 -2.13 10.45
N ALA A 42 28.41 -3.43 10.18
CA ALA A 42 28.24 -4.47 11.17
C ALA A 42 29.52 -4.63 11.98
N ALA A 43 29.73 -3.72 12.94
CA ALA A 43 30.71 -3.82 13.99
C ALA A 43 30.15 -3.08 15.22
N ALA A 44 29.59 -3.86 16.15
CA ALA A 44 29.24 -3.44 17.51
C ALA A 44 28.08 -2.41 17.69
N GLY A 45 26.83 -2.90 17.68
CA GLY A 45 25.82 -2.65 18.73
C GLY A 45 25.54 -1.23 19.28
N GLY A 46 25.87 -0.14 18.58
CA GLY A 46 25.70 1.25 19.04
C GLY A 46 24.76 2.12 18.17
N PHE A 47 24.84 3.45 18.35
CA PHE A 47 24.03 4.52 17.72
C PHE A 47 23.89 4.39 16.18
N LEU A 48 24.78 3.67 15.50
CA LEU A 48 24.76 3.43 14.06
C LEU A 48 23.91 2.21 13.63
N GLY A 49 23.59 1.28 14.53
CA GLY A 49 22.55 0.26 14.27
C GLY A 49 21.14 0.86 14.20
N SER A 50 20.97 2.10 14.69
CA SER A 50 19.70 2.82 14.64
C SER A 50 19.27 3.19 13.22
N SER A 51 20.20 3.42 12.29
CA SER A 51 19.85 3.80 10.92
C SER A 51 19.26 2.63 10.12
N ILE A 52 19.83 1.42 10.23
CA ILE A 52 19.24 0.21 9.65
C ILE A 52 17.87 -0.04 10.27
N ILE A 53 17.77 -0.04 11.60
CA ILE A 53 16.50 -0.29 12.29
C ILE A 53 15.46 0.74 11.87
N LEU A 54 15.84 2.02 11.74
CA LEU A 54 14.95 3.08 11.29
C LEU A 54 14.53 2.88 9.83
N ALA A 55 15.45 2.53 8.92
CA ALA A 55 15.15 2.28 7.52
C ALA A 55 14.19 1.08 7.37
N VAL A 56 14.46 -0.02 8.07
CA VAL A 56 13.58 -1.19 8.10
C VAL A 56 12.24 -0.85 8.73
N GLN A 57 12.21 -0.16 9.87
CA GLN A 57 10.99 0.22 10.56
C GLN A 57 10.12 1.13 9.69
N MET A 58 10.70 2.15 9.06
CA MET A 58 9.99 3.05 8.17
C MET A 58 9.52 2.32 6.91
N GLY A 59 10.35 1.45 6.33
CA GLY A 59 9.99 0.63 5.18
C GLY A 59 8.84 -0.32 5.47
N VAL A 60 8.87 -1.01 6.62
CA VAL A 60 7.79 -1.90 7.07
C VAL A 60 6.54 -1.10 7.39
N ALA A 61 6.63 0.02 8.11
CA ALA A 61 5.48 0.84 8.46
C ALA A 61 4.77 1.39 7.21
N ARG A 62 5.52 1.96 6.27
CA ARG A 62 4.95 2.47 5.00
C ARG A 62 4.50 1.34 4.07
N GLY A 63 5.19 0.21 4.06
CA GLY A 63 4.81 -0.98 3.29
C GLY A 63 3.48 -1.56 3.75
N ILE A 64 3.30 -1.77 5.06
CA ILE A 64 2.03 -2.22 5.65
C ILE A 64 0.92 -1.19 5.41
N PHE A 65 1.23 0.11 5.50
CA PHE A 65 0.26 1.16 5.18
C PHE A 65 -0.21 1.10 3.72
N SER A 66 0.68 0.77 2.78
CA SER A 66 0.35 0.68 1.34
C SER A 66 -0.49 -0.56 1.01
N ASN A 67 -0.01 -1.74 1.39
CA ASN A 67 -0.62 -3.00 0.97
C ASN A 67 -1.62 -3.60 1.98
N GLU A 68 -1.76 -2.98 3.15
CA GLU A 68 -2.66 -3.41 4.23
C GLU A 68 -2.38 -4.83 4.76
N SER A 69 -1.18 -5.36 4.53
CA SER A 69 -0.83 -6.73 4.93
C SER A 69 -0.80 -6.86 6.45
N GLY A 70 -1.50 -7.86 6.96
CA GLY A 70 -1.59 -8.12 8.40
C GLY A 70 -2.60 -7.25 9.17
N LEU A 71 -3.22 -6.25 8.53
CA LEU A 71 -4.23 -5.38 9.18
C LEU A 71 -5.61 -6.06 9.31
N GLY A 72 -5.89 -7.07 8.48
CA GLY A 72 -7.17 -7.79 8.46
C GLY A 72 -8.30 -7.09 7.67
N THR A 73 -8.08 -5.85 7.22
CA THR A 73 -9.04 -5.05 6.43
C THR A 73 -9.36 -5.68 5.07
N GLY A 74 -8.35 -6.21 4.37
CA GLY A 74 -8.53 -6.85 3.07
C GLY A 74 -9.53 -8.03 3.08
N ALA A 75 -9.67 -8.71 4.22
CA ALA A 75 -10.66 -9.77 4.39
C ALA A 75 -12.11 -9.24 4.38
N ILE A 76 -12.35 -8.00 4.80
CA ILE A 76 -13.67 -7.36 4.79
C ILE A 76 -14.12 -7.14 3.34
N ALA A 77 -13.22 -6.65 2.47
CA ALA A 77 -13.49 -6.52 1.04
C ALA A 77 -13.71 -7.88 0.38
N ALA A 78 -12.83 -8.85 0.66
CA ALA A 78 -12.91 -10.19 0.12
C ALA A 78 -14.23 -10.91 0.48
N ALA A 79 -14.76 -10.67 1.68
CA ALA A 79 -16.02 -11.24 2.14
C ALA A 79 -17.25 -10.74 1.35
N ALA A 80 -17.14 -9.58 0.68
CA ALA A 80 -18.21 -9.06 -0.18
C ALA A 80 -18.17 -9.63 -1.61
N ALA A 81 -17.08 -10.34 -1.97
CA ALA A 81 -16.94 -10.92 -3.29
C ALA A 81 -17.90 -12.11 -3.48
N LYS A 82 -18.48 -12.22 -4.68
CA LYS A 82 -19.26 -13.39 -5.07
C LYS A 82 -18.30 -14.52 -5.43
N THR A 83 -17.96 -15.32 -4.44
CA THR A 83 -17.13 -16.52 -4.60
C THR A 83 -17.83 -17.71 -3.97
N ASP A 84 -17.64 -18.88 -4.56
CA ASP A 84 -18.11 -20.16 -4.07
C ASP A 84 -17.11 -20.83 -3.12
N LYS A 85 -15.83 -20.40 -3.18
CA LYS A 85 -14.74 -20.91 -2.34
C LYS A 85 -13.90 -19.78 -1.72
N PRO A 86 -13.52 -19.90 -0.43
CA PRO A 86 -12.67 -18.90 0.22
C PRO A 86 -11.26 -18.86 -0.39
N VAL A 87 -10.69 -20.02 -0.74
CA VAL A 87 -9.32 -20.11 -1.30
C VAL A 87 -9.21 -19.37 -2.64
N ARG A 88 -10.24 -19.49 -3.50
CA ARG A 88 -10.29 -18.79 -4.79
C ARG A 88 -10.23 -17.27 -4.61
N GLN A 89 -11.07 -16.73 -3.75
CA GLN A 89 -11.07 -15.29 -3.47
C GLN A 89 -9.79 -14.85 -2.75
N ALA A 90 -9.25 -15.68 -1.85
CA ALA A 90 -7.98 -15.38 -1.18
C ALA A 90 -6.82 -15.28 -2.17
N MET A 91 -6.75 -16.17 -3.17
CA MET A 91 -5.74 -16.08 -4.23
C MET A 91 -5.86 -14.79 -5.05
N VAL A 92 -7.08 -14.36 -5.37
CA VAL A 92 -7.32 -13.07 -6.03
C VAL A 92 -6.88 -11.92 -5.12
N SER A 93 -7.27 -11.92 -3.86
CA SER A 93 -6.89 -10.88 -2.89
C SER A 93 -5.38 -10.81 -2.65
N MET A 94 -4.64 -11.93 -2.69
CA MET A 94 -3.17 -11.93 -2.58
C MET A 94 -2.48 -11.18 -3.73
N THR A 95 -3.11 -11.07 -4.91
CA THR A 95 -2.53 -10.30 -6.03
C THR A 95 -2.44 -8.81 -5.74
N GLN A 96 -3.27 -8.30 -4.82
CA GLN A 96 -3.25 -6.89 -4.40
C GLN A 96 -1.88 -6.49 -3.87
N THR A 97 -1.32 -7.24 -2.91
CA THR A 97 -0.02 -6.95 -2.31
C THR A 97 1.12 -6.99 -3.35
N PHE A 98 1.05 -7.93 -4.30
CA PHE A 98 2.03 -8.02 -5.39
C PHE A 98 1.97 -6.78 -6.29
N LEU A 99 0.78 -6.43 -6.79
CA LEU A 99 0.60 -5.28 -7.68
C LEU A 99 0.91 -3.96 -6.98
N ASP A 100 0.49 -3.81 -5.73
CA ASP A 100 0.74 -2.60 -4.95
C ASP A 100 2.23 -2.43 -4.63
N THR A 101 2.84 -3.38 -3.91
CA THR A 101 4.17 -3.17 -3.36
C THR A 101 5.28 -3.50 -4.35
N LEU A 102 5.23 -4.68 -4.97
CA LEU A 102 6.34 -5.17 -5.82
C LEU A 102 6.34 -4.54 -7.21
N VAL A 103 5.18 -4.11 -7.70
CA VAL A 103 5.07 -3.41 -8.98
C VAL A 103 5.01 -1.91 -8.71
N MET A 104 3.86 -1.39 -8.24
CA MET A 104 3.62 0.05 -8.22
C MET A 104 4.61 0.83 -7.35
N VAL A 105 4.83 0.40 -6.11
CA VAL A 105 5.73 1.10 -5.17
C VAL A 105 7.19 0.95 -5.62
N THR A 106 7.61 -0.22 -6.11
CA THR A 106 8.98 -0.39 -6.64
C THR A 106 9.26 0.51 -7.83
N PHE A 107 8.37 0.59 -8.82
CA PHE A 107 8.54 1.50 -9.96
C PHE A 107 8.60 2.97 -9.52
N THR A 108 7.74 3.36 -8.57
CA THR A 108 7.73 4.73 -8.01
C THR A 108 9.02 5.04 -7.27
N ALA A 109 9.50 4.13 -6.41
CA ALA A 109 10.72 4.31 -5.64
C ALA A 109 11.94 4.42 -6.55
N LEU A 110 12.05 3.55 -7.56
CA LEU A 110 13.13 3.62 -8.55
C LEU A 110 13.09 4.95 -9.32
N ALA A 111 11.91 5.39 -9.77
CA ALA A 111 11.76 6.68 -10.46
C ALA A 111 12.23 7.84 -9.56
N ILE A 112 11.84 7.85 -8.29
CA ILE A 112 12.28 8.85 -7.30
C ILE A 112 13.80 8.84 -7.12
N ILE A 113 14.43 7.66 -7.07
CA ILE A 113 15.87 7.53 -6.83
C ILE A 113 16.68 7.95 -8.06
N VAL A 114 16.36 7.45 -9.26
CA VAL A 114 17.14 7.73 -10.47
C VAL A 114 17.07 9.21 -10.89
N THR A 115 15.97 9.90 -10.56
CA THR A 115 15.82 11.34 -10.81
C THR A 115 16.44 12.20 -9.71
N GLY A 116 16.80 11.63 -8.56
CA GLY A 116 17.29 12.38 -7.40
C GLY A 116 16.20 13.22 -6.71
N ALA A 117 14.92 12.82 -6.82
CA ALA A 117 13.83 13.57 -6.22
C ALA A 117 13.88 13.56 -4.68
N TRP A 118 14.40 12.47 -4.11
CA TRP A 118 14.52 12.27 -2.68
C TRP A 118 15.59 13.15 -2.01
N THR A 119 16.49 13.77 -2.78
CA THR A 119 17.53 14.68 -2.26
C THR A 119 17.12 16.15 -2.33
N GLN A 120 15.98 16.46 -2.95
CA GLN A 120 15.50 17.84 -3.07
C GLN A 120 14.86 18.32 -1.77
N GLU A 121 15.30 19.48 -1.29
CA GLU A 121 14.72 20.08 -0.09
C GLU A 121 13.26 20.50 -0.31
N GLY A 122 12.42 20.27 0.71
CA GLY A 122 11.01 20.69 0.70
C GLY A 122 10.06 19.79 -0.09
N LEU A 123 10.55 18.81 -0.86
CA LEU A 123 9.69 17.83 -1.52
C LEU A 123 9.36 16.68 -0.57
N LYS A 124 8.06 16.47 -0.30
CA LYS A 124 7.54 15.36 0.52
C LYS A 124 6.28 14.79 -0.10
N GLY A 125 6.08 13.47 0.01
CA GLY A 125 4.86 12.80 -0.46
C GLY A 125 4.61 12.97 -1.95
N ALA A 126 3.35 13.26 -2.33
CA ALA A 126 2.94 13.39 -3.73
C ALA A 126 3.75 14.43 -4.54
N PRO A 127 4.06 15.63 -4.02
CA PRO A 127 4.97 16.58 -4.68
C PRO A 127 6.33 16.00 -5.09
N MET A 128 6.94 15.15 -4.26
CA MET A 128 8.22 14.50 -4.60
C MET A 128 8.08 13.57 -5.80
N THR A 129 6.99 12.80 -5.83
CA THR A 129 6.70 11.88 -6.93
C THR A 129 6.38 12.66 -8.23
N ALA A 130 5.59 13.73 -8.12
CA ALA A 130 5.27 14.60 -9.25
C ALA A 130 6.54 15.21 -9.87
N TRP A 131 7.46 15.68 -9.04
CA TRP A 131 8.74 16.19 -9.49
C TRP A 131 9.57 15.11 -10.19
N ALA A 132 9.65 13.89 -9.62
CA ALA A 132 10.38 12.77 -10.22
C ALA A 132 9.84 12.45 -11.63
N LEU A 133 8.52 12.28 -11.76
CA LEU A 133 7.91 11.99 -13.05
C LEU A 133 8.09 13.14 -14.05
N GLU A 134 8.09 14.39 -13.58
CA GLU A 134 8.31 15.56 -14.43
C GLU A 134 9.73 15.59 -15.03
N GLN A 135 10.75 15.12 -14.29
CA GLN A 135 12.11 15.03 -14.81
C GLN A 135 12.24 14.08 -16.00
N GLY A 136 11.46 13.01 -16.05
CA GLY A 136 11.50 12.05 -17.16
C GLY A 136 10.49 12.32 -18.28
N LEU A 137 9.31 12.85 -17.96
CA LEU A 137 8.23 13.06 -18.94
C LEU A 137 8.21 14.46 -19.54
N GLY A 138 8.54 15.48 -18.74
CA GLY A 138 8.51 16.89 -19.12
C GLY A 138 7.13 17.43 -19.54
N GLY A 139 7.08 18.73 -19.85
CA GLY A 139 5.90 19.39 -20.43
C GLY A 139 4.66 19.44 -19.52
N GLY A 140 4.82 19.20 -18.22
CA GLY A 140 3.74 19.12 -17.24
C GLY A 140 3.12 17.72 -17.10
N TRP A 141 3.50 16.76 -17.94
CA TRP A 141 2.88 15.42 -17.94
C TRP A 141 3.15 14.64 -16.65
N GLY A 142 4.30 14.85 -16.01
CA GLY A 142 4.61 14.22 -14.73
C GLY A 142 3.71 14.73 -13.61
N ILE A 143 3.55 16.05 -13.55
CA ILE A 143 2.64 16.69 -12.59
C ILE A 143 1.20 16.24 -12.82
N TYR A 144 0.69 16.29 -14.05
CA TYR A 144 -0.69 15.88 -14.35
C TYR A 144 -0.95 14.41 -14.01
N THR A 145 -0.01 13.51 -14.34
CA THR A 145 -0.12 12.08 -14.02
C THR A 145 -0.29 11.87 -12.52
N VAL A 146 0.56 12.49 -11.70
CA VAL A 146 0.51 12.31 -10.24
C VAL A 146 -0.70 13.00 -9.65
N THR A 147 -1.05 14.22 -10.06
CA THR A 147 -2.22 14.93 -9.51
C THR A 147 -3.53 14.18 -9.80
N ILE A 148 -3.74 13.75 -11.05
CA ILE A 148 -4.94 12.98 -11.42
C ILE A 148 -4.93 11.62 -10.71
N GLY A 149 -3.76 10.97 -10.67
CA GLY A 149 -3.58 9.70 -9.95
C GLY A 149 -3.97 9.82 -8.48
N VAL A 150 -3.39 10.78 -7.75
CA VAL A 150 -3.65 11.00 -6.32
C VAL A 150 -5.12 11.31 -6.07
N LEU A 151 -5.77 12.12 -6.91
CA LEU A 151 -7.21 12.40 -6.78
C LEU A 151 -8.04 11.12 -6.85
N VAL A 152 -7.76 10.25 -7.82
CA VAL A 152 -8.49 8.99 -8.00
C VAL A 152 -8.13 7.98 -6.90
N TYR A 153 -6.83 7.76 -6.62
CA TYR A 153 -6.37 6.84 -5.58
C TYR A 153 -6.94 7.22 -4.22
N ALA A 154 -6.73 8.46 -3.78
CA ALA A 154 -7.22 8.92 -2.48
C ALA A 154 -8.75 8.79 -2.38
N PHE A 155 -9.49 9.17 -3.44
CA PHE A 155 -10.94 9.02 -3.46
C PHE A 155 -11.37 7.56 -3.32
N THR A 156 -10.77 6.64 -4.10
CA THR A 156 -11.11 5.21 -4.02
C THR A 156 -10.75 4.60 -2.67
N THR A 157 -9.63 4.99 -2.07
CA THR A 157 -9.20 4.54 -0.75
C THR A 157 -10.14 5.05 0.34
N ILE A 158 -10.56 6.32 0.29
CA ILE A 158 -11.53 6.91 1.22
C ILE A 158 -12.85 6.12 1.18
N LEU A 159 -13.34 5.77 -0.01
CA LEU A 159 -14.55 4.97 -0.15
C LEU A 159 -14.40 3.55 0.40
N GLY A 160 -13.27 2.89 0.12
CA GLY A 160 -12.97 1.55 0.63
C GLY A 160 -12.90 1.52 2.15
N TRP A 161 -12.17 2.45 2.75
CA TRP A 161 -12.03 2.55 4.20
C TRP A 161 -13.31 2.99 4.91
N SER A 162 -14.14 3.82 4.27
CA SER A 162 -15.49 4.12 4.75
C SER A 162 -16.34 2.85 4.83
N TYR A 163 -16.28 2.00 3.80
CA TYR A 163 -16.98 0.72 3.79
C TYR A 163 -16.45 -0.24 4.87
N TYR A 164 -15.13 -0.34 5.05
CA TYR A 164 -14.54 -1.22 6.07
C TYR A 164 -14.99 -0.83 7.47
N GLY A 165 -14.87 0.44 7.82
CA GLY A 165 -15.29 0.90 9.14
C GLY A 165 -16.80 0.84 9.34
N GLU A 166 -17.60 1.01 8.27
CA GLU A 166 -19.04 0.77 8.33
C GLU A 166 -19.35 -0.68 8.73
N ARG A 167 -18.69 -1.67 8.11
CA ARG A 167 -18.90 -3.09 8.43
C ARG A 167 -18.51 -3.39 9.89
N CYS A 168 -17.43 -2.79 10.38
CA CYS A 168 -17.02 -2.89 11.78
C CYS A 168 -18.06 -2.26 12.73
N MET A 169 -18.57 -1.07 12.40
CA MET A 169 -19.59 -0.39 13.20
C MET A 169 -20.93 -1.11 13.22
N GLU A 170 -21.37 -1.63 12.07
CA GLU A 170 -22.57 -2.45 11.97
C GLU A 170 -22.46 -3.70 12.84
N ARG A 171 -21.27 -4.32 12.90
CA ARG A 171 -21.02 -5.49 13.75
C ARG A 171 -21.04 -5.14 15.25
N LEU A 172 -20.55 -3.96 15.64
CA LEU A 172 -20.41 -3.55 17.04
C LEU A 172 -21.71 -2.98 17.63
N MET A 173 -22.37 -2.09 16.89
CA MET A 173 -23.49 -1.29 17.37
C MET A 173 -24.77 -1.47 16.54
N GLY A 174 -24.75 -2.39 15.57
CA GLY A 174 -25.87 -2.64 14.68
C GLY A 174 -26.01 -1.59 13.57
N ARG A 175 -26.99 -1.82 12.68
CA ARG A 175 -27.20 -1.01 11.48
C ARG A 175 -27.54 0.47 11.76
N VAL A 176 -28.07 0.77 12.94
CA VAL A 176 -28.41 2.14 13.34
C VAL A 176 -27.19 3.06 13.45
N ALA A 177 -26.00 2.51 13.71
CA ALA A 177 -24.76 3.28 13.84
C ALA A 177 -24.09 3.59 12.49
N VAL A 178 -24.52 2.96 11.40
CA VAL A 178 -23.90 3.10 10.06
C VAL A 178 -23.99 4.53 9.54
N MET A 179 -25.17 5.15 9.62
CA MET A 179 -25.34 6.51 9.09
C MET A 179 -24.59 7.57 9.92
N PRO A 180 -24.66 7.56 11.27
CA PRO A 180 -23.78 8.38 12.09
C PRO A 180 -22.29 8.19 11.78
N TYR A 181 -21.85 6.95 11.58
CA TYR A 181 -20.45 6.66 11.22
C TYR A 181 -20.04 7.32 9.90
N ARG A 182 -20.86 7.21 8.84
CA ARG A 182 -20.57 7.85 7.53
C ARG A 182 -20.45 9.37 7.63
N LEU A 183 -21.29 10.02 8.44
CA LEU A 183 -21.20 11.46 8.68
C LEU A 183 -19.90 11.84 9.38
N ILE A 184 -19.58 11.14 10.47
CA ILE A 184 -18.35 11.39 11.23
C ILE A 184 -17.14 11.15 10.34
N PHE A 185 -17.12 10.04 9.58
CA PHE A 185 -16.04 9.72 8.65
C PHE A 185 -15.83 10.83 7.62
N SER A 186 -16.91 11.39 7.06
CA SER A 186 -16.83 12.51 6.11
C SER A 186 -16.22 13.77 6.72
N VAL A 187 -16.55 14.08 7.98
CA VAL A 187 -15.94 15.21 8.71
C VAL A 187 -14.46 14.94 8.99
N VAL A 188 -14.11 13.72 9.40
CA VAL A 188 -12.71 13.33 9.66
C VAL A 188 -11.86 13.41 8.40
N VAL A 189 -12.40 13.05 7.23
CA VAL A 189 -11.70 13.22 5.95
C VAL A 189 -11.34 14.69 5.70
N PHE A 190 -12.25 15.62 5.97
CA PHE A 190 -11.98 17.06 5.87
C PHE A 190 -10.87 17.50 6.84
N VAL A 191 -10.95 17.06 8.10
CA VAL A 191 -9.91 17.35 9.11
C VAL A 191 -8.54 16.80 8.66
N GLY A 192 -8.51 15.59 8.13
CA GLY A 192 -7.29 14.98 7.59
C GLY A 192 -6.68 15.77 6.44
N ALA A 193 -7.50 16.37 5.56
CA ALA A 193 -7.03 17.17 4.43
C ALA A 193 -6.33 18.48 4.82
N VAL A 194 -6.61 19.02 6.03
CA VAL A 194 -6.00 20.26 6.54
C VAL A 194 -4.94 20.00 7.62
N THR A 195 -4.69 18.73 7.98
CA THR A 195 -3.71 18.34 9.00
C THR A 195 -2.35 18.04 8.35
N SER A 196 -1.26 18.24 9.08
CA SER A 196 0.09 17.93 8.58
C SER A 196 0.27 16.42 8.36
N LEU A 197 1.03 16.05 7.31
CA LEU A 197 1.27 14.65 6.94
C LEU A 197 1.87 13.84 8.08
N GLU A 198 2.79 14.43 8.84
CA GLU A 198 3.48 13.75 9.95
C GLU A 198 2.51 13.32 11.07
N VAL A 199 1.57 14.19 11.43
CA VAL A 199 0.55 13.88 12.45
C VAL A 199 -0.38 12.78 11.94
N VAL A 200 -0.81 12.87 10.67
CA VAL A 200 -1.68 11.86 10.05
C VAL A 200 -0.99 10.49 9.96
N TRP A 201 0.29 10.45 9.58
CA TRP A 201 1.07 9.20 9.54
C TRP A 201 1.27 8.61 10.93
N THR A 202 1.61 9.43 11.92
CA THR A 202 1.80 8.95 13.31
C THR A 202 0.51 8.35 13.86
N PHE A 203 -0.62 9.03 13.66
CA PHE A 203 -1.92 8.51 14.07
C PHE A 203 -2.27 7.20 13.34
N SER A 204 -2.02 7.14 12.03
CA SER A 204 -2.28 5.95 11.21
C SER A 204 -1.45 4.76 11.65
N ASP A 205 -0.17 4.95 11.98
CA ASP A 205 0.70 3.86 12.43
C ASP A 205 0.23 3.24 13.74
N ILE A 206 -0.21 4.07 14.70
CA ILE A 206 -0.75 3.62 15.98
C ILE A 206 -2.05 2.84 15.75
N ALA A 207 -2.98 3.40 14.96
CA ALA A 207 -4.25 2.76 14.66
C ALA A 207 -4.07 1.42 13.92
N ASN A 208 -3.18 1.38 12.93
CA ASN A 208 -2.83 0.17 12.17
C ASN A 208 -2.20 -0.88 13.08
N GLY A 209 -1.31 -0.49 14.00
CA GLY A 209 -0.74 -1.40 14.99
C GLY A 209 -1.81 -2.05 15.87
N LEU A 210 -2.76 -1.24 16.37
CA LEU A 210 -3.89 -1.73 17.19
C LEU A 210 -4.81 -2.68 16.41
N MET A 211 -4.99 -2.47 15.11
CA MET A 211 -5.76 -3.36 14.24
C MET A 211 -5.00 -4.66 13.91
N ALA A 212 -3.70 -4.55 13.65
CA ALA A 212 -2.86 -5.69 13.28
C ALA A 212 -2.72 -6.71 14.43
N LEU A 213 -2.56 -6.24 15.67
CA LEU A 213 -2.36 -7.09 16.84
C LEU A 213 -3.40 -8.22 17.00
N PRO A 214 -4.71 -7.93 17.14
CA PRO A 214 -5.72 -8.97 17.29
C PRO A 214 -5.84 -9.84 16.02
N ASN A 215 -5.68 -9.25 14.83
CA ASN A 215 -5.78 -9.97 13.58
C ASN A 215 -4.64 -11.01 13.41
N LEU A 216 -3.39 -10.60 13.70
CA LEU A 216 -2.23 -11.49 13.61
C LEU A 216 -2.31 -12.63 14.63
N ILE A 217 -2.76 -12.35 15.86
CA ILE A 217 -3.02 -13.41 16.85
C ILE A 217 -4.05 -14.40 16.30
N GLY A 218 -5.16 -13.91 15.75
CA GLY A 218 -6.18 -14.75 15.13
C GLY A 218 -5.64 -15.61 14.00
N LEU A 219 -4.82 -15.05 13.10
CA LEU A 219 -4.20 -15.77 12.00
C LEU A 219 -3.26 -16.88 12.48
N LEU A 220 -2.47 -16.64 13.54
CA LEU A 220 -1.58 -17.66 14.10
C LEU A 220 -2.38 -18.82 14.69
N LEU A 221 -3.42 -18.52 15.47
CA LEU A 221 -4.28 -19.53 16.09
C LEU A 221 -5.08 -20.34 15.05
N LEU A 222 -5.52 -19.69 13.97
CA LEU A 222 -6.35 -20.30 12.92
C LEU A 222 -5.54 -20.80 11.72
N SER A 223 -4.21 -20.71 11.77
CA SER A 223 -3.31 -21.10 10.67
C SER A 223 -3.55 -22.53 10.17
N GLY A 224 -3.86 -23.46 11.08
CA GLY A 224 -4.19 -24.85 10.74
C GLY A 224 -5.43 -24.98 9.84
N ILE A 225 -6.43 -24.11 10.01
CA ILE A 225 -7.64 -24.10 9.17
C ILE A 225 -7.28 -23.63 7.76
N VAL A 226 -6.50 -22.55 7.65
CA VAL A 226 -6.07 -22.01 6.35
C VAL A 226 -5.28 -23.05 5.57
N VAL A 227 -4.34 -23.75 6.22
CA VAL A 227 -3.54 -24.81 5.60
C VAL A 227 -4.43 -25.97 5.14
N LYS A 228 -5.39 -26.38 5.97
CA LYS A 228 -6.32 -27.47 5.63
C LYS A 228 -7.18 -27.13 4.42
N GLU A 229 -7.84 -25.96 4.43
CA GLU A 229 -8.71 -25.50 3.34
C GLU A 229 -7.93 -25.34 2.02
N THR A 230 -6.71 -24.80 2.10
CA THR A 230 -5.84 -24.63 0.92
C THR A 230 -5.45 -25.98 0.32
N ARG A 231 -5.07 -26.96 1.16
CA ARG A 231 -4.73 -28.31 0.70
C ARG A 231 -5.92 -29.03 0.09
N ASP A 232 -7.09 -28.95 0.71
CA ASP A 232 -8.32 -29.57 0.19
C ASP A 232 -8.65 -29.02 -1.20
N TYR A 233 -8.66 -27.68 -1.34
CA TYR A 233 -8.95 -27.03 -2.61
C TYR A 233 -7.96 -27.42 -3.72
N MET A 234 -6.66 -27.39 -3.43
CA MET A 234 -5.59 -27.71 -4.39
C MET A 234 -5.50 -29.20 -4.75
N SER A 235 -6.05 -30.09 -3.91
CA SER A 235 -6.04 -31.55 -4.16
C SER A 235 -7.05 -31.99 -5.23
N ARG A 236 -8.01 -31.12 -5.56
CA ARG A 236 -9.05 -31.42 -6.56
C ARG A 236 -8.47 -31.38 -7.96
N LYS A 237 -8.81 -32.37 -8.78
CA LYS A 237 -8.24 -32.56 -10.13
C LYS A 237 -8.41 -31.35 -11.05
N ASN A 238 -9.49 -30.58 -10.85
CA ASN A 238 -9.86 -29.43 -11.68
C ASN A 238 -9.81 -28.10 -10.92
N TRP A 239 -9.05 -27.98 -9.84
CA TRP A 239 -9.06 -26.77 -8.99
C TRP A 239 -8.79 -25.44 -9.74
N LYS A 240 -8.13 -25.49 -10.91
CA LYS A 240 -7.87 -24.31 -11.76
C LYS A 240 -9.04 -23.91 -12.67
N THR A 241 -9.95 -24.84 -12.95
CA THR A 241 -11.02 -24.71 -13.95
C THR A 241 -12.41 -25.04 -13.39
N GLU A 242 -12.52 -25.27 -12.08
CA GLU A 242 -13.82 -25.42 -11.41
C GLU A 242 -14.52 -24.06 -11.41
N ASP A 243 -15.58 -23.95 -12.24
CA ASP A 243 -16.54 -22.86 -12.25
C ASP A 243 -17.50 -22.93 -11.05
#